data_AF-B1WN23-F1
#
_entry.id   AF-B1WN23-F1
#
_cell.length_a   1.000
_cell.length_b   1.000
_cell.length_c   1.000
_cell.angle_alpha   90.00
_cell.angle_beta   90.00
_cell.angle_gamma   90.00
#
_symmetry.space_group_name_H-M   'P 1'
#
loop_
_entity.id
_entity.type
_entity.pdbx_description
1 polymer ?
#
loop_
_entity_poly.entity_id
_entity_poly.type
_entity_poly.pdbx_seq_one_letter_code
_entity_poly.pdbx_strand_id
1 'polypeptide(L)' 'MKVIIQYTQTGMYKDHAWEASTIRIQGQYHAVTPSYAAQLIEQNKAQLHTDNSNNIVLVD' A
#
# COMPACT_ATOMS: atom_id res chain seq x y z
N MET A 1 9.74 -9.38 1.46
CA MET A 1 8.78 -9.02 2.53
C MET A 1 8.09 -7.70 2.25
N LYS A 2 6.82 -7.81 1.87
CA LYS A 2 5.89 -6.73 1.58
C LYS A 2 4.59 -6.94 2.36
N VAL A 3 3.82 -5.87 2.53
CA VAL A 3 2.47 -5.89 3.13
C VAL A 3 1.45 -5.45 2.08
N ILE A 4 0.23 -5.95 2.18
CA ILE A 4 -0.86 -5.51 1.28
C ILE A 4 -1.53 -4.27 1.86
N ILE A 5 -1.63 -3.24 1.04
CA ILE A 5 -2.44 -2.05 1.32
C ILE A 5 -3.55 -1.90 0.28
N GLN A 6 -4.59 -1.17 0.65
CA GLN A 6 -5.59 -0.66 -0.28
C GLN A 6 -5.44 0.85 -0.41
N TYR A 7 -5.32 1.35 -1.64
CA TYR A 7 -5.29 2.79 -1.88
C TYR A 7 -6.66 3.40 -1.62
N THR A 8 -6.71 4.50 -0.87
CA THR A 8 -7.97 5.23 -0.59
C THR A 8 -8.15 6.41 -1.55
N GLN A 9 -7.12 6.78 -2.31
CA GLN A 9 -7.13 7.91 -3.22
C GLN A 9 -6.48 7.52 -4.56
N THR A 10 -7.07 7.97 -5.68
CA THR A 10 -6.44 7.83 -7.00
C THR A 10 -5.30 8.85 -7.13
N GLY A 11 -4.14 8.40 -7.58
CA GLY A 11 -2.97 9.27 -7.67
C GLY A 11 -1.74 8.56 -8.20
N MET A 12 -0.64 9.31 -8.26
CA MET A 12 0.65 8.78 -8.67
C MET A 12 1.45 8.37 -7.43
N TYR A 13 1.87 7.11 -7.38
CA TYR A 13 2.54 6.49 -6.24
C TYR A 13 3.86 5.87 -6.66
N LYS A 14 4.78 5.77 -5.69
CA LYS A 14 6.14 5.28 -5.88
C LYS A 14 6.68 4.77 -4.55
N ASP A 15 6.87 3.45 -4.45
CA ASP A 15 7.33 2.76 -3.24
C ASP A 15 8.83 2.98 -3.02
N HIS A 16 9.66 2.71 -4.03
CA HIS A 16 11.09 3.01 -3.98
C HIS A 16 11.52 4.20 -4.83
N ALA A 17 12.58 4.91 -4.39
CA ALA A 17 13.19 6.04 -5.08
C ALA A 17 13.65 5.74 -6.53
N TRP A 18 13.90 4.47 -6.85
CA TRP A 18 14.35 4.01 -8.17
C TRP A 18 13.27 3.29 -8.99
N GLU A 19 12.07 3.11 -8.43
CA GLU A 19 10.93 2.55 -9.17
C GLU A 19 10.21 3.63 -9.99
N ALA A 20 9.59 3.20 -11.09
CA ALA A 20 8.75 4.05 -11.90
C ALA A 20 7.48 4.44 -11.13
N SER A 21 7.15 5.73 -11.14
CA SER A 21 5.88 6.21 -10.60
C SER A 21 4.72 5.60 -11.38
N THR A 22 3.80 4.97 -10.66
CA THR A 22 2.64 4.30 -11.26
C THR A 22 1.35 4.96 -10.78
N ILE A 23 0.37 5.09 -11.69
CA ILE A 23 -0.97 5.54 -11.32
C ILE A 23 -1.66 4.38 -10.59
N ARG A 24 -2.11 4.64 -9.36
CA ARG A 24 -2.95 3.72 -8.60
C ARG A 24 -4.34 4.30 -8.46
N ILE A 25 -5.32 3.42 -8.49
CA ILE A 25 -6.73 3.78 -8.42
C ILE A 25 -7.21 3.51 -7.00
N GLN A 26 -8.08 4.37 -6.49
CA GLN A 26 -8.78 4.13 -5.24
C GLN A 26 -9.46 2.74 -5.23
N GLY A 27 -9.33 2.03 -4.12
CA GLY A 27 -9.84 0.67 -3.94
C GLY A 27 -8.89 -0.43 -4.40
N GLN A 28 -7.83 -0.10 -5.16
CA GLN A 28 -6.85 -1.09 -5.64
C GLN A 28 -5.97 -1.60 -4.51
N TYR A 29 -5.73 -2.91 -4.49
CA TYR A 29 -4.80 -3.55 -3.57
C TYR A 29 -3.40 -3.66 -4.18
N HIS A 30 -2.37 -3.44 -3.38
CA HIS A 30 -0.99 -3.61 -3.83
C HIS A 30 -0.06 -4.04 -2.69
N ALA A 31 0.93 -4.86 -3.03
CA ALA A 31 1.98 -5.26 -2.11
C ALA A 31 3.12 -4.23 -2.15
N VAL A 32 3.39 -3.61 -1.01
CA VAL A 32 4.40 -2.55 -0.85
C VAL A 32 5.32 -2.84 0.32
N THR A 33 6.43 -2.10 0.42
CA THR A 33 7.27 -2.18 1.61
C THR A 33 6.52 -1.73 2.88
N PRO A 34 6.79 -2.32 4.06
CA PRO A 34 6.15 -1.91 5.31
C PRO A 34 6.35 -0.42 5.64
N SER A 35 7.53 0.12 5.35
CA SER A 35 7.85 1.55 5.53
C SER A 35 6.98 2.44 4.66
N TYR A 36 6.76 2.06 3.39
CA TYR A 36 5.92 2.83 2.49
C TYR A 36 4.44 2.71 2.84
N ALA A 37 3.98 1.53 3.25
CA ALA A 37 2.64 1.34 3.78
C ALA A 37 2.36 2.28 4.95
N ALA A 38 3.26 2.32 5.95
CA ALA A 38 3.13 3.21 7.11
C ALA A 38 3.00 4.68 6.67
N GLN A 39 3.89 5.14 5.79
CA GLN A 39 3.87 6.51 5.28
C GLN A 39 2.55 6.86 4.56
N LEU A 40 2.00 5.94 3.75
CA LEU A 40 0.74 6.19 3.05
C LEU A 40 -0.47 6.18 3.99
N ILE A 41 -0.45 5.34 5.03
CA ILE A 41 -1.49 5.28 6.05
C ILE A 41 -1.48 6.56 6.89
N GLU A 42 -0.31 7.03 7.32
CA GLU A 42 -0.17 8.32 8.04
C GLU A 42 -0.69 9.50 7.21
N GLN A 43 -0.52 9.45 5.89
CA GLN A 43 -1.04 10.46 4.95
C GLN A 43 -2.51 10.26 4.55
N ASN A 44 -3.22 9.27 5.12
CA ASN A 44 -4.60 8.91 4.77
C ASN A 44 -4.80 8.56 3.27
N LYS A 45 -3.74 8.11 2.60
CA LYS A 45 -3.74 7.72 1.17
C LYS A 45 -3.91 6.22 0.95
N ALA A 46 -3.78 5.43 2.01
CA ALA A 46 -4.00 4.00 1.99
C ALA A 46 -4.49 3.49 3.35
N GLN A 47 -5.00 2.26 3.34
CA GLN A 47 -5.33 1.49 4.54
C GLN A 47 -4.68 0.11 4.46
N LEU A 48 -4.30 -0.44 5.61
CA LEU A 48 -3.73 -1.78 5.68
C LEU A 48 -4.80 -2.81 5.33
N HIS A 49 -4.49 -3.75 4.44
CA HIS A 49 -5.37 -4.87 4.19
C HIS A 49 -5.13 -5.97 5.23
N THR A 50 -6.17 -6.30 5.96
CA THR A 50 -6.19 -7.42 6.90
C THR A 50 -7.05 -8.57 6.36
N ASP A 51 -6.73 -9.78 6.79
CA ASP A 51 -7.59 -10.95 6.54
C ASP A 51 -8.87 -10.90 7.38
N ASN A 52 -9.74 -11.90 7.21
CA ASN A 52 -10.98 -12.04 7.98
C ASN A 52 -10.77 -12.21 9.49
N SER A 53 -9.54 -12.52 9.93
CA SER A 53 -9.14 -12.66 11.32
C SER A 53 -8.32 -11.46 11.82
N ASN A 54 -8.34 -10.36 11.06
CA ASN A 54 -7.67 -9.11 11.37
C ASN A 54 -6.13 -9.20 11.44
N ASN A 55 -5.53 -10.19 10.78
CA ASN A 55 -4.08 -10.35 10.65
C ASN A 55 -3.55 -9.60 9.43
N ILE A 56 -2.30 -9.14 9.53
CA ILE A 56 -1.59 -8.47 8.44
C ILE A 56 -1.18 -9.51 7.40
N VAL A 57 -1.54 -9.28 6.13
CA VAL A 57 -1.13 -10.16 5.03
C VAL A 57 0.28 -9.79 4.57
N LEU A 58 1.21 -10.73 4.73
CA LEU A 58 2.60 -10.62 4.27
C LEU A 58 2.77 -11.32 2.92
N VAL A 59 3.52 -10.69 2.02
CA VAL A 59 3.87 -11.24 0.69
C VAL A 59 5.39 -11.27 0.57
N ASP A 60 5.95 -12.35 0.01
CA ASP A 60 7.40 -12.46 -0.20
C ASP A 60 7.88 -11.54 -1.33
#